data_AF-A0A9D2SB38-F1
#
_entry.id   AF-A0A9D2SB38-F1
#
_cell.length_a   1.000
_cell.length_b   1.000
_cell.length_c   1.000
_cell.angle_alpha   90.00
_cell.angle_beta   90.00
_cell.angle_gamma   90.00
#
_symmetry.space_group_name_H-M   'P 1'
#
loop_
_entity.id
_entity.type
_entity.pdbx_description
1 polymer ?
#
loop_
_entity_poly.entity_id
_entity_poly.type
_entity_poly.pdbx_seq_one_letter_code
_entity_poly.pdbx_strand_id
1 'polypeptide(L)'
;MRPWMRKNAQSLRKNATKEENKLWYQFLRTFPIQFRRQVVFGPYIVDFYCAAAKLAVELDGSQHFEETGQEEDKIRTEFLEQTYGITILRFSNLDILQRFEGVCTIISQKVERQSPSSAPCGGTFPPVGGRFGRRSMKTVTIYTDGACSGNPGPGGWGAILQYGEFKKELSGGEAHTTNNRMELTGVITALKALKEPCIVELYSDSKYVIDALEKGWARGWKARGWVKGDKKPALNPDLWATLLDLCDYHTVHLHWVKGHADNPYNNRCDELAVAESRKYK
;
A
#
# COMPACT_ATOMS: atom_id res chain seq x y z
N MET A 1 3.91 16.73 26.32
CA MET A 1 4.53 16.36 25.02
C MET A 1 4.75 17.63 24.19
N ARG A 2 5.96 17.85 23.69
CA ARG A 2 6.32 19.08 22.96
C ARG A 2 5.62 19.12 21.58
N PRO A 3 4.91 20.20 21.20
CA PRO A 3 4.13 20.27 19.95
C PRO A 3 4.93 20.00 18.66
N TRP A 4 6.22 20.33 18.64
CA TRP A 4 7.08 20.14 17.46
C TRP A 4 7.33 18.66 17.13
N MET A 5 7.35 17.76 18.13
CA MET A 5 7.63 16.33 17.90
C MET A 5 6.50 15.63 17.16
N ARG A 6 5.24 16.05 17.38
CA ARG A 6 4.10 15.53 16.61
C ARG A 6 4.18 15.94 15.13
N LYS A 7 4.59 17.18 14.85
CA LYS A 7 4.82 17.67 13.47
C LYS A 7 5.98 16.91 12.83
N ASN A 8 7.06 16.65 13.59
CA ASN A 8 8.19 15.85 13.12
C ASN A 8 7.77 14.41 12.76
N ALA A 9 7.05 13.73 13.64
CA ALA A 9 6.51 12.39 13.37
C ALA A 9 5.60 12.35 12.12
N GLN A 10 4.78 13.39 11.89
CA GLN A 10 3.98 13.49 10.66
C GLN A 10 4.84 13.69 9.41
N SER A 11 5.91 14.49 9.50
CA SER A 11 6.90 14.66 8.42
C SER A 11 7.59 13.34 8.09
N LEU A 12 8.05 12.61 9.11
CA LEU A 12 8.71 11.31 8.94
C LEU A 12 7.79 10.27 8.27
N ARG A 13 6.49 10.26 8.58
CA ARG A 13 5.52 9.39 7.87
C ARG A 13 5.40 9.71 6.37
N LYS A 14 5.51 10.99 6.00
CA LYS A 14 5.42 11.44 4.60
C LYS A 14 6.71 11.16 3.82
N ASN A 15 7.85 11.21 4.50
CA ASN A 15 9.18 11.10 3.92
C ASN A 15 9.89 9.78 4.30
N ALA A 16 9.13 8.72 4.56
CA ALA A 16 9.70 7.45 4.97
C ALA A 16 10.58 6.83 3.88
N THR A 17 11.65 6.17 4.32
CA THR A 17 12.62 5.47 3.48
C THR A 17 11.97 4.33 2.67
N LYS A 18 12.68 3.84 1.66
CA LYS A 18 12.20 2.72 0.83
C LYS A 18 12.04 1.45 1.67
N GLU A 19 12.93 1.26 2.63
CA GLU A 19 13.01 0.13 3.56
C GLU A 19 11.87 0.18 4.58
N GLU A 20 11.62 1.34 5.19
CA GLU A 20 10.45 1.54 6.06
C GLU A 20 9.15 1.31 5.29
N ASN A 21 9.04 1.83 4.08
CA ASN A 21 7.86 1.60 3.25
C ASN A 21 7.73 0.12 2.89
N LYS A 22 8.82 -0.57 2.55
CA LYS A 22 8.82 -2.01 2.28
C LYS A 22 8.30 -2.79 3.48
N LEU A 23 8.90 -2.60 4.67
CA LEU A 23 8.49 -3.31 5.88
C LEU A 23 7.05 -2.97 6.29
N TRP A 24 6.66 -1.70 6.19
CA TRP A 24 5.30 -1.27 6.49
C TRP A 24 4.28 -1.91 5.57
N TYR A 25 4.40 -1.69 4.26
CA TYR A 25 3.38 -2.05 3.29
C TYR A 25 3.33 -3.56 3.01
N GLN A 26 4.48 -4.25 3.03
CA GLN A 26 4.53 -5.68 2.74
C GLN A 26 4.26 -6.56 3.97
N PHE A 27 4.39 -6.03 5.19
CA PHE A 27 4.28 -6.86 6.40
C PHE A 27 3.51 -6.19 7.55
N LEU A 28 4.03 -5.13 8.16
CA LEU A 28 3.52 -4.62 9.44
C LEU A 28 2.10 -4.06 9.37
N ARG A 29 1.74 -3.44 8.24
CA ARG A 29 0.41 -2.84 8.04
C ARG A 29 -0.72 -3.87 8.08
N THR A 30 -0.42 -5.10 7.65
CA THR A 30 -1.38 -6.22 7.59
C THR A 30 -1.14 -7.23 8.70
N PHE A 31 -0.26 -6.94 9.66
CA PHE A 31 0.04 -7.83 10.76
C PHE A 31 -1.20 -8.00 11.65
N PRO A 32 -1.50 -9.22 12.19
CA PRO A 32 -2.70 -9.46 12.98
C PRO A 32 -2.86 -8.57 14.21
N ILE A 33 -1.73 -8.13 14.77
CA ILE A 33 -1.68 -7.23 15.91
C ILE A 33 -1.24 -5.84 15.41
N GLN A 34 -1.98 -4.81 15.82
CA GLN A 34 -1.81 -3.46 15.26
C GLN A 34 -0.42 -2.88 15.52
N PHE A 35 0.26 -2.51 14.43
CA PHE A 35 1.42 -1.62 14.44
C PHE A 35 1.02 -0.18 14.08
N ARG A 36 1.77 0.79 14.61
CA ARG A 36 1.67 2.22 14.29
C ARG A 36 3.01 2.74 13.83
N ARG A 37 3.01 3.67 12.87
CA ARG A 37 4.22 4.32 12.35
C ARG A 37 4.61 5.55 13.14
N GLN A 38 5.91 5.77 13.31
CA GLN A 38 6.53 7.02 13.75
C GLN A 38 5.89 7.52 15.05
N VAL A 39 5.97 6.69 16.09
CA VAL A 39 5.28 6.90 17.38
C VAL A 39 6.22 7.64 18.33
N VAL A 40 5.69 8.67 18.99
CA VAL A 40 6.48 9.53 19.89
C VAL A 40 6.42 8.99 21.32
N PHE A 41 7.59 8.77 21.92
CA PHE A 41 7.79 8.40 23.33
C PHE A 41 8.81 9.32 23.97
N GLY A 42 8.37 10.18 24.89
CA GLY A 42 9.26 11.17 25.51
C GLY A 42 9.94 12.06 24.46
N PRO A 43 11.29 12.14 24.43
CA PRO A 43 12.04 12.87 23.41
C PRO A 43 12.29 12.08 22.11
N TYR A 44 11.88 10.81 22.03
CA TYR A 44 12.22 9.91 20.93
C TYR A 44 11.01 9.59 20.04
N ILE A 45 11.31 9.20 18.80
CA ILE A 45 10.33 8.70 17.83
C ILE A 45 10.79 7.33 17.36
N VAL A 46 9.92 6.33 17.46
CA VAL A 46 10.20 4.96 17.00
C VAL A 46 9.50 4.72 15.66
N ASP A 47 10.17 4.01 14.73
CA ASP A 47 9.67 3.85 13.35
C ASP A 47 8.36 3.07 13.30
N PHE A 48 8.30 1.95 14.01
CA PHE A 48 7.09 1.15 14.18
C PHE A 48 6.90 0.72 15.62
N TYR A 49 5.65 0.72 16.09
CA TYR A 49 5.31 0.33 17.45
C TYR A 49 4.04 -0.52 17.52
N CYS A 50 4.14 -1.64 18.22
CA CYS A 50 3.04 -2.53 18.58
C CYS A 50 2.73 -2.40 20.08
N ALA A 51 1.57 -1.83 20.39
CA ALA A 51 1.18 -1.57 21.78
C ALA A 51 0.88 -2.86 22.56
N ALA A 52 0.29 -3.87 21.92
CA ALA A 52 -0.11 -5.12 22.58
C ALA A 52 1.08 -5.94 23.07
N ALA A 53 2.21 -5.89 22.35
CA ALA A 53 3.45 -6.55 22.73
C ALA A 53 4.48 -5.61 23.39
N LYS A 54 4.16 -4.32 23.54
CA LYS A 54 5.12 -3.27 23.91
C LYS A 54 6.43 -3.36 23.11
N LEU A 55 6.32 -3.53 21.79
CA LEU A 55 7.44 -3.77 20.90
C LEU A 55 7.63 -2.61 19.94
N ALA A 56 8.82 -2.02 19.93
CA ALA A 56 9.29 -1.11 18.90
C ALA A 56 10.17 -1.85 17.87
N VAL A 57 10.01 -1.50 16.59
CA VAL A 57 10.88 -1.96 15.51
C VAL A 57 11.48 -0.71 14.86
N GLU A 58 12.82 -0.63 14.85
CA GLU A 58 13.59 0.48 14.28
C GLU A 58 14.41 -0.01 13.08
N LEU A 59 14.46 0.82 12.04
CA LEU A 59 15.27 0.59 10.85
C LEU A 59 16.46 1.54 10.85
N ASP A 60 17.66 0.98 11.00
CA ASP A 60 18.87 1.79 11.02
C ASP A 60 19.30 2.15 9.59
N GLY A 61 19.04 3.39 9.22
CA GLY A 61 19.63 4.04 8.06
C GLY A 61 21.03 4.53 8.39
N SER A 62 22.06 3.74 8.07
CA SER A 62 23.50 4.05 8.14
C SER A 62 24.04 4.46 9.53
N GLN A 63 24.72 3.49 10.17
CA GLN A 63 25.85 3.59 11.10
C GLN A 63 26.28 5.01 11.56
N HIS A 64 26.01 5.33 12.83
CA HIS A 64 26.86 6.25 13.58
C HIS A 64 27.96 5.44 14.28
N PHE A 65 29.08 5.22 13.58
CA PHE A 65 30.35 4.81 14.18
C PHE A 65 31.06 6.06 14.73
N GLU A 66 30.56 6.59 15.84
CA GLU A 66 31.33 7.49 16.72
C GLU A 66 31.10 7.00 18.16
N GLU A 67 32.14 6.99 19.00
CA GLU A 67 32.07 6.51 20.40
C GLU A 67 31.00 7.26 21.23
N THR A 68 30.65 8.48 20.83
CA THR A 68 29.54 9.30 21.37
C THR A 68 28.15 8.77 21.03
N GLY A 69 27.98 8.11 19.88
CA GLY A 69 26.67 7.59 19.43
C GLY A 69 26.22 6.33 20.15
N GLN A 70 27.15 5.54 20.69
CA GLN A 70 26.83 4.29 21.42
C GLN A 70 26.19 4.58 22.78
N GLU A 71 26.72 5.57 23.51
CA GLU A 71 26.18 5.96 24.80
C GLU A 71 24.80 6.61 24.65
N GLU A 72 24.60 7.45 23.62
CA GLU A 72 23.29 8.02 23.31
C GLU A 72 22.25 6.95 22.93
N ASP A 73 22.62 5.94 22.14
CA ASP A 73 21.71 4.86 21.77
C ASP A 73 21.37 3.95 22.96
N LYS A 74 22.33 3.73 23.85
CA LYS A 74 22.12 3.01 25.11
C LYS A 74 21.17 3.79 26.03
N ILE A 75 21.41 5.10 26.22
CA ILE A 75 20.52 5.98 27.00
C ILE A 75 19.11 5.98 26.40
N ARG A 76 18.97 6.03 25.08
CA ARG A 76 17.68 5.95 24.39
C ARG A 76 16.98 4.62 24.68
N THR A 77 17.70 3.51 24.54
CA THR A 77 17.16 2.16 24.76
C THR A 77 16.72 1.99 26.21
N GLU A 78 17.58 2.33 27.17
CA GLU A 78 17.28 2.27 28.60
C GLU A 78 16.08 3.14 28.97
N PHE A 79 15.97 4.36 28.41
CA PHE A 79 14.83 5.23 28.65
C PHE A 79 13.51 4.63 28.17
N LEU A 80 13.49 4.06 26.96
CA LEU A 80 12.28 3.45 26.38
C LEU A 80 11.88 2.17 27.13
N GLU A 81 12.84 1.36 27.54
CA GLU A 81 12.62 0.14 28.31
C GLU A 81 12.14 0.44 29.73
N GLN A 82 12.87 1.26 30.49
CA GLN A 82 12.56 1.52 31.90
C GLN A 82 11.31 2.39 32.08
N THR A 83 11.11 3.39 31.23
CA THR A 83 10.00 4.35 31.39
C THR A 83 8.70 3.82 30.80
N TYR A 84 8.77 3.15 29.65
CA TYR A 84 7.59 2.72 28.89
C TYR A 84 7.42 1.20 28.81
N GLY A 85 8.40 0.42 29.26
CA GLY A 85 8.37 -1.05 29.15
C GLY A 85 8.47 -1.54 27.71
N ILE A 86 9.09 -0.75 26.83
CA ILE A 86 9.14 -1.03 25.39
C ILE A 86 10.39 -1.83 25.06
N THR A 87 10.23 -3.02 24.49
CA THR A 87 11.36 -3.76 23.90
C THR A 87 11.66 -3.25 22.50
N ILE A 88 12.93 -3.15 22.11
CA ILE A 88 13.35 -2.66 20.79
C ILE A 88 13.94 -3.80 19.95
N LEU A 89 13.53 -3.90 18.69
CA LEU A 89 14.20 -4.68 17.64
C LEU A 89 14.77 -3.74 16.58
N ARG A 90 16.04 -3.89 16.27
CA ARG A 90 16.74 -3.12 15.22
C ARG A 90 17.03 -4.00 14.03
N PHE A 91 16.81 -3.47 12.82
CA PHE A 91 17.21 -4.10 11.57
C PHE A 91 17.97 -3.10 10.71
N SER A 92 19.04 -3.56 10.06
CA SER A 92 19.73 -2.74 9.07
C SER A 92 18.90 -2.64 7.79
N ASN A 93 19.12 -1.60 6.99
CA ASN A 93 18.54 -1.51 5.65
C ASN A 93 18.88 -2.75 4.79
N LEU A 94 20.07 -3.32 4.95
CA LEU A 94 20.46 -4.54 4.24
C LEU A 94 19.64 -5.75 4.66
N ASP A 95 19.26 -5.88 5.94
CA ASP A 95 18.38 -6.96 6.40
C ASP A 95 17.00 -6.85 5.75
N ILE A 96 16.46 -5.64 5.61
CA ILE A 96 15.17 -5.40 4.96
C ILE A 96 15.23 -5.69 3.45
N LEU A 97 16.36 -5.39 2.81
CA LEU A 97 16.52 -5.59 1.38
C LEU A 97 16.80 -7.06 1.04
N GLN A 98 17.70 -7.72 1.77
CA GLN A 98 18.26 -9.03 1.43
C GLN A 98 17.69 -10.18 2.27
N ARG A 99 17.15 -9.92 3.47
CA ARG A 99 16.72 -10.95 4.44
C ARG A 99 15.30 -10.71 4.96
N PHE A 100 14.44 -10.17 4.09
CA PHE A 100 13.11 -9.69 4.45
C PHE A 100 12.25 -10.72 5.20
N GLU A 101 12.21 -11.97 4.72
CA GLU A 101 11.43 -13.05 5.38
C GLU A 101 11.96 -13.38 6.78
N GLY A 102 13.27 -13.32 6.98
CA GLY A 102 13.90 -13.50 8.29
C GLY A 102 13.49 -12.41 9.27
N VAL A 103 13.49 -11.15 8.81
CA VAL A 103 13.01 -10.00 9.60
C VAL A 103 11.55 -10.20 10.01
N CYS A 104 10.68 -10.56 9.08
CA CYS A 104 9.25 -10.81 9.35
C CYS A 104 9.05 -11.92 10.39
N THR A 105 9.83 -13.00 10.28
CA THR A 105 9.82 -14.12 11.24
C THR A 105 10.19 -13.66 12.64
N ILE A 106 11.29 -12.91 12.79
CA ILE A 106 11.78 -12.42 14.07
C ILE A 106 10.74 -11.52 14.76
N ILE A 107 10.17 -10.57 14.01
CA ILE A 107 9.13 -9.68 14.54
C ILE A 107 7.91 -10.49 15.00
N SER A 108 7.45 -11.46 14.20
CA SER A 108 6.29 -12.30 14.52
C SER A 108 6.49 -13.05 15.83
N GLN A 109 7.63 -13.74 15.97
CA GLN A 109 7.97 -14.50 17.17
C GLN A 109 8.08 -13.61 18.41
N LYS A 110 8.62 -12.39 18.25
CA LYS A 110 8.76 -11.46 19.36
C LYS A 110 7.40 -10.96 19.85
N VAL A 111 6.51 -10.60 18.93
CA VAL A 111 5.15 -10.18 19.26
C VAL A 111 4.38 -11.29 19.95
N GLU A 112 4.47 -12.53 19.46
CA GLU A 112 3.79 -13.69 20.05
C GLU A 112 4.24 -13.96 21.49
N ARG A 113 5.55 -13.89 21.78
CA ARG A 113 6.10 -14.10 23.13
C ARG A 113 5.71 -13.01 24.13
N GLN A 114 5.49 -11.78 23.67
CA GLN A 114 5.29 -10.62 24.54
C GLN A 114 3.84 -10.17 24.66
N SER A 115 2.96 -10.66 23.78
CA SER A 115 1.53 -10.36 23.89
C SER A 115 0.93 -11.16 25.06
N PRO A 116 0.14 -10.54 25.95
CA PRO A 116 -0.47 -11.25 27.07
C PRO A 116 -1.42 -12.33 26.54
N SER A 117 -1.07 -13.59 26.79
CA SER A 117 -1.93 -14.74 26.48
C SER A 117 -3.09 -14.77 27.47
N SER A 118 -4.33 -14.77 26.98
CA SER A 118 -5.36 -15.59 27.60
C SER A 118 -4.96 -17.06 27.42
N ALA A 119 -4.64 -17.80 28.49
CA ALA A 119 -4.16 -19.21 28.44
C ALA A 119 -4.66 -19.99 29.68
N PRO A 120 -4.55 -21.34 29.81
CA PRO A 120 -4.15 -22.43 28.87
C PRO A 120 -5.08 -23.70 28.89
N CYS A 121 -4.88 -24.68 27.98
CA CYS A 121 -4.83 -26.15 28.29
C CYS A 121 -4.75 -27.07 27.03
N GLY A 122 -3.71 -27.92 27.00
CA GLY A 122 -3.75 -29.32 26.55
C GLY A 122 -4.00 -29.66 25.08
N GLY A 123 -2.93 -29.95 24.33
CA GLY A 123 -3.04 -30.65 23.05
C GLY A 123 -1.68 -30.77 22.37
N THR A 124 -1.18 -32.00 22.30
CA THR A 124 -0.01 -32.43 21.51
C THR A 124 0.09 -31.73 20.15
N PHE A 125 1.31 -31.30 19.79
CA PHE A 125 1.65 -30.88 18.43
C PHE A 125 1.13 -31.91 17.41
N PRO A 126 0.27 -31.53 16.45
CA PRO A 126 0.20 -32.24 15.18
C PRO A 126 1.38 -31.81 14.30
N PRO A 127 1.81 -32.64 13.35
CA PRO A 127 2.97 -32.37 12.52
C PRO A 127 2.73 -31.15 11.63
N VAL A 128 3.83 -30.55 11.20
CA VAL A 128 3.94 -29.44 10.25
C VAL A 128 2.87 -29.52 9.15
N GLY A 129 1.83 -28.67 9.26
CA GLY A 129 0.79 -28.53 8.23
C GLY A 129 -0.61 -28.33 8.81
N GLY A 130 -1.05 -27.08 9.01
CA GLY A 130 -2.45 -26.84 9.36
C GLY A 130 -2.79 -25.48 9.99
N ARG A 131 -2.89 -24.45 9.15
CA ARG A 131 -3.78 -23.27 9.24
C ARG A 131 -4.14 -22.75 10.65
N PHE A 132 -3.32 -21.85 11.19
CA PHE A 132 -3.88 -20.66 11.83
C PHE A 132 -4.80 -19.98 10.80
N GLY A 133 -6.01 -19.60 11.20
CA GLY A 133 -6.99 -18.90 10.38
C GLY A 133 -6.46 -17.55 9.91
N ARG A 134 -5.54 -17.57 8.94
CA ARG A 134 -5.08 -16.47 8.13
C ARG A 134 -6.34 -15.91 7.49
N ARG A 135 -6.80 -14.72 7.89
CA ARG A 135 -7.47 -13.87 6.88
C ARG A 135 -6.38 -13.51 5.89
N SER A 136 -6.10 -14.43 4.97
CA SER A 136 -5.28 -14.15 3.80
C SER A 136 -5.89 -12.92 3.14
N MET A 137 -5.07 -11.92 2.87
CA MET A 137 -5.46 -10.79 2.05
C MET A 137 -6.20 -11.32 0.83
N LYS A 138 -7.43 -10.87 0.62
CA LYS A 138 -8.25 -11.35 -0.47
C LYS A 138 -7.57 -10.95 -1.78
N THR A 139 -7.40 -11.91 -2.67
CA THR A 139 -6.97 -11.63 -4.04
C THR A 139 -8.20 -11.35 -4.87
N VAL A 140 -8.29 -10.16 -5.43
CA VAL A 140 -9.39 -9.72 -6.30
C VAL A 140 -8.82 -9.45 -7.68
N THR A 141 -9.40 -10.07 -8.70
CA THR A 141 -9.07 -9.76 -10.09
C THR A 141 -9.94 -8.60 -10.55
N ILE A 142 -9.34 -7.58 -11.14
CA ILE A 142 -10.04 -6.41 -11.63
C ILE A 142 -9.71 -6.22 -13.11
N TYR A 143 -10.74 -6.06 -13.94
CA TYR A 143 -10.62 -5.63 -15.34
C TYR A 143 -11.19 -4.23 -15.47
N THR A 144 -10.55 -3.36 -16.25
CA THR A 144 -11.03 -1.99 -16.46
C THR A 144 -10.77 -1.50 -17.87
N ASP A 145 -11.72 -0.72 -18.38
CA ASP A 145 -11.61 -0.03 -19.66
C ASP A 145 -12.28 1.36 -19.60
N GLY A 146 -11.91 2.24 -20.52
CA GLY A 146 -12.43 3.59 -20.66
C GLY A 146 -12.53 4.00 -22.12
N ALA A 147 -13.70 4.55 -22.49
CA ALA A 147 -14.00 4.98 -23.84
C ALA A 147 -14.46 6.44 -23.86
N CYS A 148 -14.09 7.18 -24.90
CA CYS A 148 -14.55 8.55 -25.11
C CYS A 148 -14.81 8.84 -26.58
N SER A 149 -15.98 9.39 -26.89
CA SER A 149 -16.39 9.76 -28.24
C SER A 149 -16.07 11.23 -28.51
N GLY A 150 -14.89 11.47 -29.08
CA GLY A 150 -14.27 12.80 -29.14
C GLY A 150 -13.35 13.02 -27.94
N ASN A 151 -12.25 13.75 -28.09
CA ASN A 151 -11.24 13.88 -27.04
C ASN A 151 -10.79 15.34 -26.88
N PRO A 152 -11.53 16.17 -26.10
CA PRO A 152 -12.58 15.80 -25.16
C PRO A 152 -13.98 15.59 -25.77
N GLY A 153 -14.84 14.84 -25.08
CA GLY A 153 -16.22 14.54 -25.49
C GLY A 153 -16.97 13.65 -24.47
N PRO A 154 -18.18 13.16 -24.82
CA PRO A 154 -18.90 12.16 -24.03
C PRO A 154 -18.05 10.91 -23.79
N GLY A 155 -17.86 10.51 -22.55
CA GLY A 155 -17.06 9.35 -22.18
C GLY A 155 -17.71 8.46 -21.14
N GLY A 156 -17.25 7.23 -21.08
CA GLY A 156 -17.69 6.23 -20.11
C GLY A 156 -16.54 5.32 -19.70
N TRP A 157 -16.71 4.66 -18.56
CA TRP A 157 -15.76 3.68 -18.03
C TRP A 157 -16.50 2.43 -17.58
N GLY A 158 -15.81 1.30 -17.65
CA GLY A 158 -16.30 0.00 -17.21
C GLY A 158 -15.26 -0.69 -16.32
N ALA A 159 -15.73 -1.38 -15.27
CA ALA A 159 -14.89 -2.20 -14.42
C ALA A 159 -15.61 -3.48 -13.99
N ILE A 160 -14.86 -4.58 -13.92
CA ILE A 160 -15.34 -5.86 -13.42
C ILE A 160 -14.43 -6.30 -12.29
N LEU A 161 -15.01 -6.59 -11.12
CA LEU A 161 -14.31 -7.13 -9.96
C LEU A 161 -14.72 -8.59 -9.77
N GLN A 162 -13.73 -9.46 -9.56
CA GLN A 162 -13.92 -10.89 -9.33
C GLN A 162 -13.21 -11.35 -8.05
N TYR A 163 -13.95 -12.05 -7.19
CA TYR A 163 -13.43 -12.68 -5.97
C TYR A 163 -14.08 -14.04 -5.78
N GLY A 164 -13.32 -15.12 -5.99
CA GLY A 164 -13.87 -16.48 -6.02
C GLY A 164 -14.95 -16.58 -7.10
N GLU A 165 -16.16 -17.01 -6.72
CA GLU A 165 -17.32 -17.09 -7.62
C GLU A 165 -18.08 -15.76 -7.76
N PHE A 166 -17.77 -14.77 -6.92
CA PHE A 166 -18.48 -13.50 -6.94
C PHE A 166 -17.92 -12.58 -8.02
N LYS A 167 -18.82 -12.09 -8.88
CA LYS A 167 -18.52 -11.09 -9.91
C LYS A 167 -19.37 -9.84 -9.67
N LYS A 168 -18.77 -8.67 -9.84
CA LYS A 168 -19.46 -7.38 -9.79
C LYS A 168 -19.04 -6.51 -10.97
N GLU A 169 -20.00 -6.01 -11.72
CA GLU A 169 -19.78 -5.02 -12.79
C GLU A 169 -20.08 -3.61 -12.24
N LEU A 170 -19.25 -2.65 -12.60
CA LEU A 170 -19.38 -1.23 -12.29
C LEU A 170 -19.18 -0.44 -13.58
N SER A 171 -19.93 0.64 -13.76
CA SER A 171 -19.78 1.54 -14.89
C SER A 171 -20.32 2.92 -14.55
N GLY A 172 -19.90 3.91 -15.33
CA GLY A 172 -20.41 5.27 -15.28
C GLY A 172 -19.87 6.09 -16.45
N GLY A 173 -20.33 7.33 -16.59
CA GLY A 173 -19.85 8.21 -17.65
C GLY A 173 -19.98 9.68 -17.31
N GLU A 174 -19.39 10.51 -18.18
CA GLU A 174 -19.37 11.96 -18.07
C GLU A 174 -19.58 12.58 -19.46
N ALA A 175 -20.37 13.65 -19.53
CA ALA A 175 -20.69 14.31 -20.81
C ALA A 175 -19.50 14.99 -21.49
N HIS A 176 -18.51 15.44 -20.71
CA HIS A 176 -17.34 16.15 -21.23
C HIS A 176 -16.07 15.71 -20.50
N THR A 177 -15.39 14.71 -21.06
CA THR A 177 -14.20 14.10 -20.48
C THR A 177 -13.21 13.67 -21.57
N THR A 178 -12.19 12.90 -21.23
CA THR A 178 -11.18 12.35 -22.16
C THR A 178 -11.02 10.86 -21.95
N ASN A 179 -10.45 10.14 -22.92
CA ASN A 179 -10.20 8.70 -22.79
C ASN A 179 -9.38 8.37 -21.54
N ASN A 180 -8.24 9.05 -21.38
CA ASN A 180 -7.33 8.82 -20.25
C ASN A 180 -7.99 9.10 -18.88
N ARG A 181 -8.94 10.04 -18.81
CA ARG A 181 -9.69 10.27 -17.56
C ARG A 181 -10.64 9.12 -17.28
N MET A 182 -11.34 8.60 -18.28
CA MET A 182 -12.23 7.45 -18.11
C MET A 182 -11.47 6.17 -17.72
N GLU A 183 -10.33 5.90 -18.36
CA GLU A 183 -9.45 4.79 -17.98
C GLU A 183 -9.03 4.88 -16.51
N LEU A 184 -8.55 6.06 -16.07
CA LEU A 184 -8.18 6.30 -14.67
C LEU A 184 -9.36 6.16 -13.71
N THR A 185 -10.53 6.71 -14.07
CA THR A 185 -11.74 6.66 -13.24
C THR A 185 -12.23 5.22 -13.06
N GLY A 186 -12.13 4.38 -14.09
CA GLY A 186 -12.45 2.95 -14.00
C GLY A 186 -11.62 2.23 -12.93
N VAL A 187 -10.30 2.42 -12.96
CA VAL A 187 -9.39 1.84 -11.96
C VAL A 187 -9.66 2.38 -10.57
N ILE A 188 -9.79 3.69 -10.42
CA ILE A 188 -10.04 4.34 -9.12
C ILE A 188 -11.34 3.83 -8.50
N THR A 189 -12.41 3.73 -9.29
CA THR A 189 -13.72 3.32 -8.79
C THR A 189 -13.73 1.84 -8.42
N ALA A 190 -13.04 1.00 -9.19
CA ALA A 190 -12.86 -0.41 -8.87
C ALA A 190 -12.10 -0.61 -7.55
N LEU A 191 -10.97 0.09 -7.36
CA LEU A 191 -10.21 0.02 -6.11
C LEU A 191 -11.01 0.56 -4.91
N LYS A 192 -11.71 1.70 -5.06
CA LYS A 192 -12.57 2.26 -4.00
C LYS A 192 -13.71 1.34 -3.58
N ALA A 193 -14.18 0.46 -4.46
CA ALA A 193 -15.25 -0.48 -4.14
C ALA A 193 -14.81 -1.61 -3.18
N LEU A 194 -13.49 -1.80 -3.01
CA LEU A 194 -12.94 -2.76 -2.07
C LEU A 194 -13.04 -2.22 -0.64
N LYS A 195 -13.69 -2.99 0.24
CA LYS A 195 -14.01 -2.57 1.62
C LYS A 195 -12.83 -2.70 2.59
N GLU A 196 -11.76 -3.35 2.16
CA GLU A 196 -10.59 -3.70 2.96
C GLU A 196 -9.35 -3.81 2.06
N PRO A 197 -8.14 -3.81 2.64
CA PRO A 197 -6.93 -4.03 1.86
C PRO A 197 -6.98 -5.40 1.17
N CYS A 198 -6.59 -5.42 -0.10
CA CYS A 198 -6.63 -6.62 -0.96
C CYS A 198 -5.33 -6.71 -1.76
N ILE A 199 -5.02 -7.92 -2.22
CA ILE A 199 -4.13 -8.14 -3.35
C ILE A 199 -5.01 -7.98 -4.60
N VAL A 200 -4.58 -7.16 -5.55
CA VAL A 200 -5.37 -6.83 -6.74
C VAL A 200 -4.56 -7.23 -7.97
N GLU A 201 -5.12 -8.12 -8.78
CA GLU A 201 -4.62 -8.39 -10.13
C GLU A 201 -5.37 -7.48 -11.11
N LEU A 202 -4.78 -6.33 -11.44
CA LEU A 202 -5.40 -5.30 -12.28
C LEU A 202 -5.02 -5.51 -13.75
N TYR A 203 -6.01 -5.82 -14.57
CA TYR A 203 -5.94 -5.95 -16.01
C TYR A 203 -6.53 -4.71 -16.68
N SER A 204 -5.75 -4.08 -17.56
CA SER A 204 -6.21 -2.96 -18.39
C SER A 204 -5.41 -2.89 -19.68
N ASP A 205 -6.04 -2.45 -20.76
CA ASP A 205 -5.39 -2.16 -22.03
C ASP A 205 -4.83 -0.74 -22.14
N SER A 206 -5.15 0.12 -21.17
CA SER A 206 -4.58 1.45 -21.05
C SER A 206 -3.08 1.39 -20.77
N LYS A 207 -2.28 1.53 -21.83
CA LYS A 207 -0.83 1.75 -21.70
C LYS A 207 -0.53 2.96 -20.83
N TYR A 208 -1.35 4.02 -20.91
CA TYR A 208 -1.14 5.22 -20.11
C TYR A 208 -1.19 4.93 -18.62
N VAL A 209 -2.18 4.16 -18.17
CA VAL A 209 -2.31 3.80 -16.75
C VAL A 209 -1.23 2.80 -16.33
N ILE A 210 -1.05 1.72 -17.09
CA ILE A 210 -0.10 0.65 -16.72
C ILE A 210 1.33 1.18 -16.70
N ASP A 211 1.80 1.84 -17.76
CA ASP A 211 3.18 2.35 -17.81
C ASP A 211 3.44 3.37 -16.70
N ALA A 212 2.49 4.27 -16.43
CA ALA A 212 2.69 5.31 -15.44
C ALA A 212 2.76 4.78 -14.00
N LEU A 213 2.07 3.67 -13.70
CA LEU A 213 2.18 2.96 -12.42
C LEU A 213 3.43 2.08 -12.36
N GLU A 214 3.64 1.24 -13.37
CA GLU A 214 4.74 0.26 -13.42
C GLU A 214 6.11 0.93 -13.47
N LYS A 215 6.28 1.92 -14.35
CA LYS A 215 7.54 2.67 -14.50
C LYS A 215 7.71 3.77 -13.44
N GLY A 216 6.74 3.89 -12.51
CA GLY A 216 6.79 4.84 -11.40
C GLY A 216 6.69 6.32 -11.82
N TRP A 217 6.23 6.62 -13.04
CA TRP A 217 6.14 8.00 -13.52
C TRP A 217 5.17 8.84 -12.68
N ALA A 218 4.00 8.28 -12.34
CA ALA A 218 3.00 8.99 -11.55
C ALA A 218 3.54 9.39 -10.17
N ARG A 219 4.30 8.50 -9.51
CA ARG A 219 4.98 8.79 -8.24
C ARG A 219 6.04 9.88 -8.42
N GLY A 220 6.82 9.80 -9.50
CA GLY A 220 7.81 10.83 -9.86
C GLY A 220 7.19 12.20 -10.19
N TRP A 221 5.99 12.24 -10.77
CA TRP A 221 5.24 13.49 -10.97
C TRP A 221 4.76 14.04 -9.64
N LYS A 222 4.14 13.22 -8.77
CA LYS A 222 3.68 13.63 -7.43
C LYS A 222 4.82 14.23 -6.60
N ALA A 223 5.99 13.61 -6.60
CA ALA A 223 7.18 14.09 -5.89
C ALA A 223 7.69 15.45 -6.41
N ARG A 224 7.45 15.77 -7.68
CA ARG A 224 7.84 17.05 -8.33
C ARG A 224 6.70 18.04 -8.42
N GLY A 225 5.67 17.92 -7.58
CA GLY A 225 4.52 18.83 -7.59
C GLY A 225 3.68 18.73 -8.88
N TRP A 226 3.54 17.53 -9.43
CA TRP A 226 2.82 17.23 -10.68
C TRP A 226 3.46 17.82 -11.93
N VAL A 227 4.78 17.85 -11.98
CA VAL A 227 5.56 18.29 -13.15
C VAL A 227 6.31 17.09 -13.76
N LYS A 228 6.23 16.97 -15.08
CA LYS A 228 6.94 15.94 -15.88
C LYS A 228 8.42 16.32 -16.08
N GLY A 229 9.20 15.39 -16.61
CA GLY A 229 10.64 15.60 -16.88
C GLY A 229 10.93 16.74 -17.86
N ASP A 230 10.00 17.01 -18.79
CA ASP A 230 10.06 18.10 -19.77
C ASP A 230 9.55 19.45 -19.21
N LYS A 231 9.43 19.59 -17.88
CA LYS A 231 8.88 20.76 -17.17
C LYS A 231 7.42 21.09 -17.49
N LYS A 232 6.71 20.25 -18.25
CA LYS A 232 5.27 20.43 -18.49
C LYS A 232 4.46 19.84 -17.32
N PRO A 233 3.26 20.37 -17.04
CA PRO A 233 2.34 19.76 -16.08
C PRO A 233 2.02 18.30 -16.46
N ALA A 234 1.93 17.43 -15.45
CA ALA A 234 1.39 16.09 -15.62
C ALA A 234 -0.12 16.19 -15.91
N LEU A 235 -0.61 15.29 -16.75
CA LEU A 235 -2.04 15.23 -17.07
C LEU A 235 -2.78 14.51 -15.94
N ASN A 236 -4.00 14.97 -15.63
CA ASN A 236 -4.90 14.36 -14.63
C ASN A 236 -4.29 14.18 -13.22
N PRO A 237 -3.63 15.21 -12.63
CA PRO A 237 -2.99 15.10 -11.32
C PRO A 237 -3.99 14.80 -10.19
N ASP A 238 -5.23 15.25 -10.34
CA ASP A 238 -6.36 14.98 -9.44
C ASP A 238 -6.66 13.47 -9.32
N LEU A 239 -6.77 12.79 -10.47
CA LEU A 239 -7.05 11.36 -10.52
C LEU A 239 -5.82 10.56 -10.10
N TRP A 240 -4.62 10.94 -10.54
CA TRP A 240 -3.39 10.28 -10.14
C TRP A 240 -3.11 10.37 -8.64
N ALA A 241 -3.38 11.49 -8.00
CA ALA A 241 -3.25 11.62 -6.55
C ALA A 241 -4.08 10.56 -5.84
N THR A 242 -5.36 10.45 -6.23
CA THR A 242 -6.31 9.48 -5.68
C THR A 242 -5.89 8.04 -5.96
N LEU A 243 -5.49 7.74 -7.19
CA LEU A 243 -5.08 6.39 -7.59
C LEU A 243 -3.83 5.94 -6.83
N LEU A 244 -2.84 6.82 -6.67
CA LEU A 244 -1.64 6.49 -5.91
C LEU A 244 -1.95 6.20 -4.44
N ASP A 245 -2.86 6.95 -3.82
CA ASP A 245 -3.27 6.68 -2.43
C ASP A 245 -4.00 5.32 -2.31
N LEU A 246 -4.76 4.91 -3.33
CA LEU A 246 -5.40 3.59 -3.40
C LEU A 246 -4.39 2.47 -3.68
N CYS A 247 -3.40 2.71 -4.52
CA CYS A 247 -2.28 1.78 -4.74
C CYS A 247 -1.35 1.70 -3.52
N ASP A 248 -1.36 2.70 -2.64
CA ASP A 248 -0.71 2.61 -1.33
C ASP A 248 -1.60 1.84 -0.34
N TYR A 249 -2.93 1.84 -0.53
CA TYR A 249 -3.89 1.09 0.30
C TYR A 249 -3.99 -0.41 -0.07
N HIS A 250 -3.98 -0.76 -1.35
CA HIS A 250 -4.01 -2.14 -1.86
C HIS A 250 -2.64 -2.60 -2.38
N THR A 251 -2.38 -3.90 -2.42
CA THR A 251 -1.22 -4.44 -3.15
C THR A 251 -1.66 -4.69 -4.59
N VAL A 252 -1.26 -3.85 -5.54
CA VAL A 252 -1.73 -3.91 -6.93
C VAL A 252 -0.65 -4.49 -7.84
N HIS A 253 -0.95 -5.61 -8.48
CA HIS A 253 -0.19 -6.22 -9.57
C HIS A 253 -0.82 -5.82 -10.90
N LEU A 254 0.01 -5.39 -11.85
CA LEU A 254 -0.44 -4.79 -13.09
C LEU A 254 -0.25 -5.77 -14.24
N HIS A 255 -1.30 -5.92 -15.05
CA HIS A 255 -1.30 -6.75 -16.24
C HIS A 255 -1.77 -5.91 -17.41
N TRP A 256 -0.83 -5.51 -18.27
CA TRP A 256 -1.20 -4.89 -19.53
C TRP A 256 -1.74 -5.95 -20.48
N VAL A 257 -2.96 -5.74 -20.97
CA VAL A 257 -3.55 -6.55 -22.04
C VAL A 257 -3.61 -5.75 -23.32
N LYS A 258 -3.53 -6.43 -24.46
CA LYS A 258 -3.72 -5.76 -25.75
C LYS A 258 -5.22 -5.53 -25.95
N GLY A 259 -5.63 -4.28 -26.22
CA GLY A 259 -7.02 -3.95 -26.51
C GLY A 259 -7.57 -4.81 -27.66
N HIS A 260 -8.82 -5.25 -27.52
CA HIS A 260 -9.52 -6.18 -28.42
C HIS A 260 -8.87 -7.57 -28.61
N ALA A 261 -8.05 -8.03 -27.65
CA ALA A 261 -7.60 -9.42 -27.60
C ALA A 261 -8.72 -10.37 -27.10
N ASP A 262 -8.47 -11.68 -27.10
CA ASP A 262 -9.37 -12.76 -26.65
C ASP A 262 -9.74 -12.72 -25.15
N ASN A 263 -9.60 -11.58 -24.46
CA ASN A 263 -10.03 -11.43 -23.07
C ASN A 263 -11.50 -10.98 -23.01
N PRO A 264 -12.45 -11.89 -22.70
CA PRO A 264 -13.87 -11.56 -22.68
C PRO A 264 -14.23 -10.51 -21.61
N TYR A 265 -13.44 -10.40 -20.53
CA TYR A 265 -13.72 -9.42 -19.47
C TYR A 265 -13.28 -8.01 -19.83
N ASN A 266 -12.17 -7.84 -20.57
CA ASN A 266 -11.79 -6.53 -21.07
C ASN A 266 -12.79 -6.05 -22.13
N ASN A 267 -13.17 -6.93 -23.06
CA ASN A 267 -14.20 -6.64 -24.06
C ASN A 267 -15.54 -6.27 -23.40
N ARG A 268 -15.89 -6.94 -22.30
CA ARG A 268 -17.07 -6.57 -21.50
C ARG A 268 -16.93 -5.19 -20.83
N CYS A 269 -15.74 -4.81 -20.38
CA CYS A 269 -15.50 -3.46 -19.84
C CYS A 269 -15.62 -2.39 -20.93
N ASP A 270 -15.11 -2.64 -22.14
CA ASP A 270 -15.29 -1.76 -23.31
C ASP A 270 -16.78 -1.57 -23.62
N GLU A 271 -17.56 -2.65 -23.71
CA GLU A 271 -19.01 -2.58 -23.94
C GLU A 271 -19.72 -1.69 -22.91
N LEU A 272 -19.37 -1.84 -21.62
CA LEU A 272 -19.92 -1.02 -20.54
C LEU A 272 -19.52 0.45 -20.70
N ALA A 273 -18.24 0.73 -20.98
CA ALA A 273 -17.72 2.08 -21.18
C ALA A 273 -18.38 2.77 -22.38
N VAL A 274 -18.50 2.08 -23.51
CA VAL A 274 -19.16 2.58 -24.72
C VAL A 274 -20.65 2.83 -24.45
N ALA A 275 -21.33 1.92 -23.76
CA ALA A 275 -22.75 2.09 -23.42
C ALA A 275 -22.99 3.34 -22.54
N GLU A 276 -22.16 3.58 -21.54
CA GLU A 276 -22.24 4.79 -20.70
C GLU A 276 -21.94 6.07 -21.49
N SER A 277 -20.92 6.05 -22.36
CA SER A 277 -20.60 7.23 -23.18
C SER A 277 -21.76 7.66 -24.09
N ARG A 278 -22.53 6.70 -24.60
CA ARG A 278 -23.67 6.96 -25.50
C ARG A 278 -24.85 7.63 -24.80
N LYS A 279 -24.96 7.54 -23.47
CA LYS A 279 -26.03 8.21 -22.72
C LYS A 279 -25.90 9.73 -22.72
N TYR A 280 -24.72 10.24 -23.10
CA TYR A 280 -24.41 11.67 -23.14
C TYR A 280 -24.18 12.20 -24.57
N LYS A 281 -24.49 11.40 -25.59
CA LYS A 281 -24.53 11.82 -26.99
C LYS A 281 -25.89 12.39 -27.33
#